data_AF-A0A536GL92-F1
#
_entry.id   AF-A0A536GL92-F1
#
_cell.length_a   1.000
_cell.length_b   1.000
_cell.length_c   1.000
_cell.angle_alpha   90.00
_cell.angle_beta   90.00
_cell.angle_gamma   90.00
#
_symmetry.space_group_name_H-M   'P 1'
#
loop_
_entity.id
_entity.type
_entity.pdbx_description
1 polymer ?
#
loop_
_entity_poly.entity_id
_entity_poly.type
_entity_poly.pdbx_seq_one_letter_code
_entity_poly.pdbx_strand_id
1 'polypeptide(L)'
;MASQRFAIRVGARSGPLLRIIYGVRSENAWVDLGEPPDGELIVSFGRTRFVTRVGNIGRWRIEGPWRWITAIGIRMSIRHGDVSFDGSHHGGVRLDFRTPVRWSIFRVPAIYVSADDLDGLAAALAARGVTGEDARRGSA
;
A
#
# COMPACT_ATOMS: atom_id res chain seq x y z
N MET A 1 -1.37 -7.52 21.47
CA MET A 1 -0.93 -7.44 20.06
C MET A 1 -1.66 -6.25 19.45
N ALA A 2 -1.15 -5.04 19.65
CA ALA A 2 -1.76 -3.86 19.04
C ALA A 2 -1.49 -3.90 17.53
N SER A 3 -2.50 -3.65 16.71
CA SER A 3 -2.29 -3.43 15.29
C SER A 3 -3.01 -2.15 14.89
N GLN A 4 -2.42 -1.42 13.95
CA GLN A 4 -2.95 -0.15 13.48
C GLN A 4 -3.47 -0.32 12.07
N ARG A 5 -4.75 -0.01 11.85
CA ARG A 5 -5.43 -0.18 10.57
C ARG A 5 -5.69 1.16 9.88
N PHE A 6 -5.43 1.20 8.58
CA PHE A 6 -5.69 2.32 7.69
C PHE A 6 -6.61 1.88 6.56
N ALA A 7 -7.71 2.59 6.33
CA ALA A 7 -8.57 2.32 5.18
C ALA A 7 -7.84 2.67 3.88
N ILE A 8 -8.06 1.91 2.81
CA ILE A 8 -7.64 2.28 1.46
C ILE A 8 -8.80 3.05 0.83
N ARG A 9 -8.55 4.30 0.42
CA ARG A 9 -9.59 5.14 -0.18
C ARG A 9 -10.04 4.54 -1.51
N VAL A 10 -11.35 4.35 -1.67
CA VAL A 10 -11.97 3.93 -2.94
C VAL A 10 -12.70 5.13 -3.53
N GLY A 11 -12.23 5.63 -4.67
CA GLY A 11 -12.84 6.78 -5.33
C GLY A 11 -14.25 6.48 -5.84
N ALA A 12 -15.16 7.46 -5.76
CA ALA A 12 -16.55 7.29 -6.20
C ALA A 12 -16.67 6.89 -7.69
N ARG A 13 -15.76 7.38 -8.54
CA ARG A 13 -15.74 7.08 -9.98
C ARG A 13 -15.12 5.70 -10.31
N SER A 14 -14.17 5.24 -9.50
CA SER A 14 -13.48 3.95 -9.67
C SER A 14 -14.20 2.81 -8.96
N GLY A 15 -15.00 3.12 -7.93
CA GLY A 15 -15.67 2.16 -7.05
C GLY A 15 -16.45 1.05 -7.77
N PRO A 16 -17.34 1.35 -8.74
CA PRO A 16 -18.09 0.32 -9.45
C PRO A 16 -17.17 -0.66 -10.22
N LEU A 17 -16.17 -0.13 -10.92
CA LEU A 17 -15.21 -0.94 -11.68
C LEU A 17 -14.38 -1.84 -10.75
N LEU A 18 -13.84 -1.26 -9.67
CA LEU A 18 -13.06 -1.97 -8.67
C LEU A 18 -13.89 -3.06 -7.96
N ARG A 19 -15.17 -2.78 -7.70
CA ARG A 19 -16.10 -3.74 -7.11
C ARG A 19 -16.35 -4.92 -8.05
N ILE A 20 -16.57 -4.67 -9.34
CA ILE A 20 -16.83 -5.72 -10.32
C ILE A 20 -15.58 -6.59 -10.53
N ILE A 21 -14.44 -5.97 -10.84
CA ILE A 21 -13.22 -6.68 -11.22
C ILE A 21 -12.55 -7.33 -10.00
N TYR A 22 -12.37 -6.57 -8.91
CA TYR A 22 -11.55 -7.00 -7.77
C TYR A 22 -12.37 -7.30 -6.51
N GLY A 23 -13.67 -7.00 -6.50
CA GLY A 23 -14.52 -7.21 -5.31
C GLY A 23 -14.27 -6.18 -4.21
N VAL A 24 -13.67 -5.05 -4.55
CA VAL A 24 -13.30 -3.99 -3.60
C VAL A 24 -14.55 -3.33 -3.02
N ARG A 25 -14.56 -3.22 -1.69
CA ARG A 25 -15.56 -2.58 -0.84
C ARG A 25 -14.81 -1.86 0.28
N SER A 26 -15.41 -0.83 0.86
CA SER A 26 -14.80 -0.08 1.96
C SER A 26 -14.43 -0.98 3.16
N GLU A 27 -15.18 -2.07 3.37
CA GLU A 27 -14.95 -3.06 4.44
C GLU A 27 -13.73 -3.98 4.19
N ASN A 28 -13.29 -4.14 2.94
CA ASN A 28 -12.22 -5.07 2.54
C ASN A 28 -11.04 -4.38 1.83
N ALA A 29 -10.95 -3.06 1.96
CA ALA A 29 -9.91 -2.21 1.41
C ALA A 29 -9.18 -1.51 2.57
N TRP A 30 -8.10 -2.11 3.06
CA TRP A 30 -7.37 -1.62 4.22
C TRP A 30 -5.93 -2.15 4.28
N VAL A 31 -5.10 -1.45 5.05
CA VAL A 31 -3.75 -1.83 5.46
C VAL A 31 -3.73 -2.00 6.97
N ASP A 32 -3.18 -3.09 7.48
CA ASP A 32 -3.03 -3.38 8.90
C ASP A 32 -1.55 -3.57 9.21
N LEU A 33 -1.04 -2.85 10.22
CA LEU A 33 0.34 -2.89 10.66
C LEU A 33 0.39 -3.45 12.08
N GLY A 34 0.99 -4.63 12.24
CA GLY A 34 1.32 -5.20 13.55
C GLY A 34 2.52 -4.55 14.22
N GLU A 35 2.82 -4.98 15.44
CA GLU A 35 4.00 -4.50 16.20
C GLU A 35 5.30 -5.15 15.71
N PRO A 36 6.38 -4.39 15.48
CA PRO A 36 7.68 -4.94 15.12
C PRO A 36 8.32 -5.72 16.29
N PRO A 37 9.26 -6.64 16.01
CA PRO A 37 9.74 -7.01 14.67
C PRO A 37 8.86 -8.06 13.96
N ASP A 38 8.03 -8.79 14.71
CA ASP A 38 7.34 -10.00 14.23
C ASP A 38 5.92 -9.74 13.68
N GLY A 39 5.38 -8.55 13.90
CA GLY A 39 4.07 -8.14 13.41
C GLY A 39 4.00 -8.19 11.88
N GLU A 40 2.79 -8.43 11.39
CA GLU A 40 2.53 -8.51 9.96
C GLU A 40 2.12 -7.15 9.39
N LEU A 41 2.59 -6.85 8.19
CA LEU A 41 1.95 -5.94 7.26
C LEU A 41 0.94 -6.76 6.46
N ILE A 42 -0.33 -6.39 6.56
CA ILE A 42 -1.42 -7.01 5.82
C ILE A 42 -2.09 -5.95 4.97
N VAL A 43 -2.12 -6.15 3.66
CA VAL A 43 -2.88 -5.33 2.73
C VAL A 43 -4.04 -6.16 2.20
N SER A 44 -5.27 -5.72 2.49
CA SER A 44 -6.49 -6.26 1.92
C SER A 44 -7.01 -5.29 0.86
N PHE A 45 -7.25 -5.81 -0.33
CA PHE A 45 -7.88 -5.05 -1.40
C PHE A 45 -8.84 -5.94 -2.19
N GLY A 46 -10.12 -5.85 -1.85
CA GLY A 46 -11.14 -6.69 -2.45
C GLY A 46 -10.94 -8.16 -2.10
N ARG A 47 -10.84 -9.01 -3.12
CA ARG A 47 -10.61 -10.46 -2.98
C ARG A 47 -9.14 -10.84 -2.79
N THR A 48 -8.24 -9.87 -2.84
CA THR A 48 -6.80 -10.12 -2.75
C THR A 48 -6.25 -9.70 -1.40
N ARG A 49 -5.24 -10.44 -0.95
CA ARG A 49 -4.49 -10.14 0.25
C ARG A 49 -3.00 -10.25 -0.03
N PHE A 50 -2.24 -9.32 0.51
CA PHE A 50 -0.79 -9.34 0.51
C PHE A 50 -0.32 -9.32 1.96
N VAL A 51 0.55 -10.25 2.33
CA VAL A 51 1.02 -10.41 3.70
C VAL A 51 2.54 -10.51 3.70
N THR A 52 3.17 -9.75 4.58
CA THR A 52 4.61 -9.84 4.86
C THR A 52 4.88 -9.40 6.30
N ARG A 53 6.10 -9.56 6.80
CA ARG A 53 6.48 -9.05 8.12
C ARG A 53 6.76 -7.55 8.04
N VAL A 54 6.39 -6.79 9.07
CA VAL A 54 6.78 -5.38 9.22
C VAL A 54 8.31 -5.26 9.19
N GLY A 55 9.03 -6.21 9.80
CA GLY A 55 10.50 -6.27 9.73
C GLY A 55 11.09 -6.53 8.33
N ASN A 56 10.28 -6.89 7.32
CA ASN A 56 10.74 -6.99 5.93
C ASN A 56 10.61 -5.66 5.18
N ILE A 57 9.96 -4.65 5.75
CA ILE A 57 9.86 -3.32 5.13
C ILE A 57 11.23 -2.64 5.25
N GLY A 58 11.81 -2.29 4.11
CA GLY A 58 13.09 -1.61 4.01
C GLY A 58 12.94 -0.10 4.06
N ARG A 59 12.03 0.44 3.25
CA ARG A 59 11.81 1.89 3.12
C ARG A 59 10.35 2.19 2.80
N TRP A 60 9.86 3.35 3.23
CA TRP A 60 8.61 3.92 2.73
C TRP A 60 8.84 5.23 1.99
N ARG A 61 7.95 5.54 1.04
CA ARG A 61 7.95 6.83 0.34
C ARG A 61 6.52 7.26 0.04
N ILE A 62 6.12 8.46 0.45
CA ILE A 62 4.84 9.02 0.01
C ILE A 62 5.04 9.63 -1.38
N GLU A 63 4.18 9.25 -2.33
CA GLU A 63 4.18 9.76 -3.69
C GLU A 63 2.77 10.23 -4.10
N GLY A 64 2.71 11.12 -5.08
CA GLY A 64 1.46 11.64 -5.65
C GLY A 64 1.34 13.16 -5.55
N PRO A 65 0.22 13.74 -6.01
CA PRO A 65 -0.93 13.08 -6.64
C PRO A 65 -0.58 12.46 -8.01
N TRP A 66 -1.19 11.33 -8.36
CA TRP A 66 -0.94 10.63 -9.63
C TRP A 66 -2.01 10.94 -10.69
N ARG A 67 -1.70 10.76 -11.98
CA ARG A 67 -2.72 10.86 -13.05
C ARG A 67 -3.74 9.72 -12.88
N TRP A 68 -5.03 10.04 -12.98
CA TRP A 68 -6.12 9.08 -12.71
C TRP A 68 -6.10 7.80 -13.58
N ILE A 69 -5.60 7.87 -14.82
CA ILE A 69 -5.42 6.71 -15.72
C ILE A 69 -4.40 5.72 -15.15
N THR A 70 -3.47 6.16 -14.30
CA THR A 70 -2.45 5.32 -13.67
C THR A 70 -2.77 4.93 -12.22
N ALA A 71 -3.96 5.16 -11.67
CA ALA A 71 -4.16 5.10 -10.21
C ALA A 71 -5.35 4.25 -9.73
N ILE A 72 -5.79 3.24 -10.51
CA ILE A 72 -6.99 2.45 -10.17
C ILE A 72 -6.73 0.96 -10.43
N GLY A 73 -6.80 0.15 -9.37
CA GLY A 73 -6.80 -1.31 -9.43
C GLY A 73 -5.54 -1.96 -8.87
N ILE A 74 -5.42 -3.27 -9.12
CA ILE A 74 -4.22 -4.06 -8.82
C ILE A 74 -3.39 -4.11 -10.08
N ARG A 75 -2.19 -3.50 -10.06
CA ARG A 75 -1.30 -3.50 -11.22
C ARG A 75 0.09 -3.94 -10.84
N MET A 76 0.68 -4.76 -11.70
CA MET A 76 2.07 -5.17 -11.60
C MET A 76 2.90 -4.49 -12.68
N SER A 77 3.96 -3.81 -12.29
CA SER A 77 4.95 -3.29 -13.22
C SER A 77 5.80 -4.43 -13.76
N ILE A 78 5.79 -4.67 -15.08
CA ILE A 78 6.64 -5.72 -15.69
C ILE A 78 8.13 -5.34 -15.56
N ARG A 79 8.46 -4.05 -15.63
CA ARG A 79 9.84 -3.55 -15.61
C ARG A 79 10.48 -3.63 -14.22
N HIS A 80 9.71 -3.35 -13.17
CA HIS A 80 10.22 -3.20 -11.81
C HIS A 80 9.64 -4.24 -10.83
N GLY A 81 8.63 -5.01 -11.24
CA GLY A 81 7.98 -6.04 -10.43
C GLY A 81 7.09 -5.52 -9.31
N ASP A 82 6.97 -4.20 -9.13
CA ASP A 82 6.16 -3.61 -8.07
C ASP A 82 4.66 -3.79 -8.30
N VAL A 83 3.91 -3.86 -7.20
CA VAL A 83 2.45 -4.07 -7.22
C VAL A 83 1.72 -2.90 -6.56
N SER A 84 0.80 -2.29 -7.28
CA SER A 84 -0.03 -1.20 -6.74
C SER A 84 -1.39 -1.72 -6.29
N PHE A 85 -1.86 -1.25 -5.13
CA PHE A 85 -3.19 -1.45 -4.57
C PHE A 85 -3.89 -0.09 -4.42
N ASP A 86 -4.36 0.45 -5.55
CA ASP A 86 -4.84 1.82 -5.61
C ASP A 86 -6.36 1.89 -5.82
N GLY A 87 -7.05 2.54 -4.89
CA GLY A 87 -8.47 2.85 -4.99
C GLY A 87 -8.76 4.29 -5.44
N SER A 88 -7.79 5.19 -5.35
CA SER A 88 -7.92 6.61 -5.75
C SER A 88 -6.59 7.28 -6.12
N HIS A 89 -6.69 8.44 -6.78
CA HIS A 89 -5.59 9.17 -7.40
C HIS A 89 -4.90 10.20 -6.49
N HIS A 90 -5.30 10.33 -5.22
CA HIS A 90 -4.75 11.34 -4.29
C HIS A 90 -3.30 11.07 -3.87
N GLY A 91 -2.78 9.90 -4.20
CA GLY A 91 -1.41 9.46 -3.92
C GLY A 91 -1.41 8.12 -3.20
N GLY A 92 -0.21 7.68 -2.81
CA GLY A 92 -0.03 6.44 -2.09
C GLY A 92 1.32 6.37 -1.40
N VAL A 93 1.44 5.40 -0.50
CA VAL A 93 2.70 5.06 0.14
C VAL A 93 3.31 3.89 -0.63
N ARG A 94 4.49 4.11 -1.20
CA ARG A 94 5.36 3.04 -1.68
C ARG A 94 6.05 2.38 -0.51
N LEU A 95 6.06 1.06 -0.47
CA LEU A 95 6.79 0.25 0.50
C LEU A 95 7.77 -0.64 -0.26
N ASP A 96 9.07 -0.38 -0.10
CA ASP A 96 10.13 -1.22 -0.65
C ASP A 96 10.53 -2.28 0.38
N PHE A 97 10.64 -3.53 -0.05
CA PHE A 97 10.97 -4.65 0.82
C PHE A 97 12.46 -5.02 0.76
N ARG A 98 12.99 -5.44 1.90
CA ARG A 98 14.37 -5.95 2.04
C ARG A 98 14.56 -7.23 1.23
N THR A 99 13.60 -8.14 1.36
CA THR A 99 13.49 -9.36 0.56
C THR A 99 12.19 -9.35 -0.24
N PRO A 100 12.22 -9.63 -1.56
CA PRO A 100 11.00 -9.70 -2.36
C PRO A 100 9.97 -10.66 -1.75
N VAL A 101 8.73 -10.19 -1.60
CA VAL A 101 7.65 -10.95 -1.00
C VAL A 101 7.07 -11.90 -2.05
N ARG A 102 6.98 -13.19 -1.71
CA ARG A 102 6.32 -14.15 -2.57
C ARG A 102 4.81 -13.96 -2.49
N TRP A 103 4.21 -13.49 -3.59
CA TRP A 103 2.78 -13.29 -3.71
C TRP A 103 2.26 -14.12 -4.89
N SER A 104 1.63 -15.26 -4.57
CA SER A 104 1.30 -16.31 -5.54
C SER A 104 2.56 -16.77 -6.30
N ILE A 105 2.58 -16.64 -7.63
CA ILE A 105 3.73 -16.98 -8.50
C ILE A 105 4.74 -15.83 -8.63
N PHE A 106 4.44 -14.64 -8.10
CA PHE A 106 5.27 -13.45 -8.26
C PHE A 106 6.18 -13.22 -7.04
N ARG A 107 7.31 -12.55 -7.29
CA ARG A 107 8.19 -12.01 -6.26
C ARG A 107 8.12 -10.50 -6.32
N VAL A 108 7.45 -9.90 -5.35
CA VAL A 108 7.11 -8.48 -5.34
C VAL A 108 8.15 -7.73 -4.50
N PRO A 109 9.02 -6.90 -5.10
CA PRO A 109 10.05 -6.14 -4.37
C PRO A 109 9.50 -4.89 -3.70
N ALA A 110 8.37 -4.36 -4.17
CA ALA A 110 7.73 -3.19 -3.61
C ALA A 110 6.22 -3.18 -3.87
N ILE A 111 5.47 -2.50 -3.00
CA ILE A 111 4.05 -2.23 -3.23
C ILE A 111 3.70 -0.76 -3.09
N TYR A 112 2.61 -0.35 -3.73
CA TYR A 112 1.94 0.93 -3.49
C TYR A 112 0.60 0.70 -2.79
N VAL A 113 0.30 1.50 -1.77
CA VAL A 113 -1.00 1.50 -1.10
C VAL A 113 -1.58 2.90 -1.02
N SER A 114 -2.79 3.09 -1.57
CA SER A 114 -3.50 4.39 -1.52
C SER A 114 -4.32 4.54 -0.24
N ALA A 115 -3.65 4.52 0.91
CA ALA A 115 -4.32 4.72 2.20
C ALA A 115 -5.06 6.07 2.23
N ASP A 116 -6.20 6.11 2.92
CA ASP A 116 -7.01 7.31 3.10
C ASP A 116 -6.23 8.39 3.87
N ASP A 117 -5.50 7.95 4.90
CA ASP A 117 -4.56 8.73 5.69
C ASP A 117 -3.11 8.33 5.37
N LEU A 118 -2.54 8.98 4.34
CA LEU A 118 -1.16 8.71 3.89
C LEU A 118 -0.12 9.15 4.94
N ASP A 119 -0.35 10.32 5.55
CA ASP A 119 0.54 10.89 6.56
C ASP A 119 0.52 10.04 7.84
N GLY A 120 -0.65 9.58 8.27
CA GLY A 120 -0.79 8.67 9.41
C GLY A 120 -0.15 7.30 9.16
N LEU A 121 -0.29 6.74 7.94
CA LEU A 121 0.38 5.48 7.59
C LEU A 121 1.91 5.64 7.64
N ALA A 122 2.44 6.73 7.08
CA ALA A 122 3.88 7.01 7.14
C ALA A 122 4.37 7.24 8.58
N ALA A 123 3.62 7.96 9.41
CA ALA A 123 3.95 8.15 10.81
C ALA A 123 3.98 6.81 11.58
N ALA A 124 3.03 5.92 11.30
CA ALA A 124 2.98 4.58 11.90
C ALA A 124 4.14 3.68 11.46
N LEU A 125 4.63 3.83 10.22
CA LEU A 125 5.82 3.14 9.74
C LEU A 125 7.10 3.69 10.39
N ALA A 126 7.21 5.01 10.50
CA ALA A 126 8.32 5.68 11.16
C ALA A 126 8.41 5.31 12.65
N ALA A 127 7.28 5.27 13.36
CA ALA A 127 7.21 4.83 14.76
C ALA A 127 7.66 3.36 14.95
N ARG A 128 7.61 2.55 13.89
CA ARG A 128 8.07 1.15 13.86
C ARG A 128 9.52 1.01 13.37
N GLY A 129 10.24 2.13 13.25
CA GLY A 129 11.65 2.16 12.85
C GLY A 129 11.89 1.98 11.35
N VAL A 130 10.85 2.13 10.50
CA VAL A 130 11.01 2.10 9.05
C VAL A 130 11.38 3.49 8.55
N THR A 131 12.56 3.60 7.93
CA THR A 131 13.02 4.85 7.32
C THR A 131 12.20 5.18 6.07
N GLY A 132 11.93 6.47 5.83
CA GLY A 132 11.26 6.87 4.60
C GLY A 132 11.21 8.38 4.40
N GLU A 133 10.60 8.79 3.29
CA GLU A 133 10.52 10.20 2.89
C GLU A 133 9.13 10.55 2.34
N ASP A 134 8.67 11.79 2.60
CA ASP A 134 7.51 12.35 1.91
C ASP A 134 7.99 13.13 0.68
N ALA A 135 7.94 12.49 -0.50
CA ALA A 135 8.42 13.11 -1.73
C ALA A 135 7.48 14.20 -2.27
N ARG A 136 6.27 14.35 -1.69
CA ARG A 136 5.40 15.51 -1.98
C ARG A 136 5.98 16.80 -1.43
N ARG A 137 6.83 16.71 -0.40
CA ARG A 137 7.44 17.85 0.30
C ARG A 137 8.86 18.13 -0.18
N GLY A 138 9.16 17.79 -1.44
CA GLY A 138 10.52 17.80 -2.02
C GLY A 138 11.42 18.92 -1.49
N SER A 139 12.64 18.51 -1.14
CA SER A 139 13.74 19.27 -0.54
C SER A 139 13.69 20.78 -0.80
N ALA A 140 13.55 21.55 0.29
CA ALA A 140 13.91 22.96 0.28
C ALA A 140 15.40 23.16 -0.01
#